data_AF-A0A7Y2BIQ0-F1
#
_entry.id   AF-A0A7Y2BIQ0-F1
#
_cell.length_a   1.000
_cell.length_b   1.000
_cell.length_c   1.000
_cell.angle_alpha   90.00
_cell.angle_beta   90.00
_cell.angle_gamma   90.00
#
_symmetry.space_group_name_H-M   'P 1'
#
loop_
_entity.id
_entity.type
_entity.pdbx_description
1 polymer ?
#
loop_
_entity_poly.entity_id
_entity_poly.type
_entity_poly.pdbx_seq_one_letter_code
_entity_poly.pdbx_strand_id
1 'polypeptide(L)'
;MPNLTLLSILAVTIGGYTSCMWVTKMITGRGDDIVSGIIKGVPVSTRDRWLMLITDWLSWVALQVSLLIILGLGILEIARGANEPRVALIGYMCCVMCAFGAVFWTLLGSVLFANMMSTIRKTARS
;
A
#
# COMPACT_ATOMS: atom_id res chain seq x y z
N MET A 1 21.52 -9.04 25.08
CA MET A 1 20.66 -7.96 24.52
C MET A 1 19.63 -8.42 23.46
N PRO A 2 19.10 -9.66 23.45
CA PRO A 2 18.20 -10.13 22.38
C PRO A 2 16.82 -9.44 22.36
N ASN A 3 16.37 -8.91 23.51
CA ASN A 3 15.05 -8.27 23.61
C ASN A 3 14.94 -6.97 22.80
N LEU A 4 16.02 -6.20 22.68
CA LEU A 4 15.99 -4.90 21.98
C LEU A 4 15.81 -5.08 20.47
N THR A 5 16.55 -6.01 19.86
CA THR A 5 16.46 -6.29 18.42
C THR A 5 15.08 -6.80 18.03
N LEU A 6 14.51 -7.72 18.81
CA LEU A 6 13.15 -8.22 18.59
C LEU A 6 12.10 -7.10 18.72
N LEU A 7 12.24 -6.24 19.72
CA LEU A 7 11.34 -5.09 19.91
C LEU A 7 11.43 -4.10 18.74
N SER A 8 12.63 -3.88 18.18
CA SER A 8 12.79 -3.04 16.98
C SER A 8 12.09 -3.61 15.76
N ILE A 9 12.21 -4.93 15.52
CA ILE A 9 11.50 -5.61 14.41
C ILE A 9 9.99 -5.48 14.58
N LEU A 10 9.48 -5.71 15.79
CA LEU A 10 8.05 -5.58 16.09
C LEU A 10 7.55 -4.15 15.92
N ALA A 11 8.28 -3.15 16.44
CA ALA A 11 7.91 -1.75 16.34
C ALA A 11 7.85 -1.28 14.88
N VAL A 12 8.84 -1.65 14.07
CA VAL A 12 8.86 -1.34 12.63
C VAL A 12 7.70 -2.00 11.91
N THR A 13 7.41 -3.27 12.20
CA THR A 13 6.32 -4.02 11.57
C THR A 13 4.95 -3.43 11.89
N ILE A 14 4.68 -3.13 13.16
CA ILE A 14 3.41 -2.54 13.61
C ILE A 14 3.22 -1.13 13.05
N GLY A 15 4.27 -0.30 13.11
CA GLY A 15 4.25 1.06 12.57
C GLY A 15 4.02 1.08 11.05
N GLY A 16 4.69 0.16 10.33
CA GLY A 16 4.49 -0.04 8.90
C GLY A 16 3.07 -0.45 8.54
N TYR A 17 2.52 -1.47 9.21
CA TYR A 17 1.16 -1.94 8.97
C TYR A 17 0.11 -0.84 9.21
N THR A 18 0.25 -0.09 10.30
CA THR A 18 -0.66 1.01 10.64
C THR A 18 -0.63 2.10 9.59
N SER A 19 0.57 2.44 9.10
CA SER A 19 0.75 3.42 8.02
C SER A 19 0.08 2.94 6.72
N CYS A 20 0.25 1.67 6.35
CA CYS A 20 -0.38 1.09 5.16
C CYS A 20 -1.92 1.12 5.24
N MET A 21 -2.49 0.82 6.42
CA MET A 21 -3.94 0.88 6.66
C MET A 21 -4.47 2.31 6.57
N TRP A 22 -3.76 3.28 7.13
CA TRP A 22 -4.16 4.69 7.08
C TRP A 22 -4.16 5.23 5.65
N VAL A 23 -3.11 4.94 4.89
CA VAL A 23 -3.01 5.28 3.45
C VAL A 23 -4.17 4.66 2.67
N THR A 24 -4.48 3.39 2.91
CA THR A 24 -5.58 2.69 2.25
C THR A 24 -6.92 3.38 2.52
N LYS A 25 -7.20 3.75 3.78
CA LYS A 25 -8.45 4.43 4.17
C LYS A 25 -8.62 5.79 3.48
N MET A 26 -7.55 6.57 3.34
CA MET A 26 -7.62 7.86 2.65
C MET A 26 -7.94 7.71 1.16
N ILE A 27 -7.48 6.62 0.54
CA ILE A 27 -7.58 6.41 -0.90
C ILE A 27 -8.92 5.78 -1.27
N THR A 28 -9.49 4.93 -0.42
CA THR A 28 -10.87 4.48 -0.59
C THR A 28 -11.86 5.66 -0.59
N GLY A 29 -11.67 6.66 0.27
CA GLY A 29 -12.53 7.85 0.29
C GLY A 29 -12.44 8.68 -1.00
N ARG A 30 -11.24 8.80 -1.60
CA ARG A 30 -11.07 9.45 -2.91
C ARG A 30 -11.65 8.64 -4.06
N GLY A 31 -11.60 7.31 -3.99
CA GLY A 31 -12.20 6.43 -4.98
C GLY A 31 -13.71 6.67 -5.12
N ASP A 32 -14.41 6.86 -4.00
CA ASP A 32 -15.85 7.15 -4.00
C ASP A 32 -16.17 8.50 -4.66
N ASP A 33 -15.35 9.54 -4.42
CA ASP A 33 -15.47 10.85 -5.08
C ASP A 33 -15.28 10.74 -6.61
N ILE A 34 -14.28 9.96 -7.05
CA ILE A 34 -14.01 9.73 -8.49
C ILE A 34 -15.16 8.95 -9.15
N VAL A 35 -15.74 7.99 -8.45
CA VAL A 35 -16.86 7.17 -8.95
C VAL A 35 -18.17 7.94 -8.96
N SER A 36 -18.42 8.81 -7.97
CA SER A 36 -19.62 9.67 -7.95
C SER A 36 -19.58 10.74 -9.04
N GLY A 37 -18.38 11.18 -9.44
CA GLY A 37 -18.19 12.24 -10.43
C GLY A 37 -18.49 13.64 -9.88
N ILE A 38 -18.65 13.78 -8.57
CA ILE A 38 -18.82 15.06 -7.87
C ILE A 38 -17.66 15.19 -6.89
N ILE A 39 -16.78 16.14 -7.13
CA ILE A 39 -15.63 16.40 -6.24
C ILE A 39 -15.87 17.75 -5.57
N LYS A 40 -15.98 17.74 -4.24
CA LYS A 40 -16.26 18.95 -3.43
C LYS A 40 -17.47 19.75 -3.92
N GLY A 41 -18.52 19.05 -4.37
CA GLY A 41 -19.75 19.67 -4.88
C GLY A 41 -19.70 20.14 -6.34
N VAL A 42 -18.58 19.95 -7.05
CA VAL A 42 -18.44 20.32 -8.46
C VAL A 42 -18.50 19.07 -9.34
N PRO A 43 -19.38 19.02 -10.36
CA PRO A 43 -19.40 17.91 -11.32
C PRO A 43 -18.14 17.93 -12.18
N VAL A 44 -17.53 16.76 -12.35
CA VAL A 44 -16.25 16.60 -13.04
C VAL A 44 -16.45 15.80 -14.32
N SER A 45 -15.78 16.21 -15.41
CA SER A 45 -15.87 15.52 -16.70
C SER A 45 -15.39 14.07 -16.61
N THR A 46 -15.93 13.18 -17.44
CA THR A 46 -15.49 11.78 -17.47
C THR A 46 -14.00 11.66 -17.78
N ARG A 47 -13.45 12.53 -18.63
CA ARG A 47 -12.01 12.57 -18.96
C ARG A 47 -11.17 12.89 -17.73
N ASP A 48 -11.56 13.88 -16.94
CA ASP A 48 -10.82 14.27 -15.74
C ASP A 48 -10.93 13.20 -14.66
N ARG A 49 -12.08 12.53 -14.54
CA ARG A 49 -12.25 11.37 -13.65
C ARG A 49 -11.31 10.21 -14.00
N TRP A 50 -11.09 9.96 -15.29
CA TRP A 50 -10.10 8.97 -15.76
C TRP A 50 -8.67 9.35 -15.42
N LEU A 51 -8.30 10.61 -15.66
CA LEU A 51 -6.97 11.11 -15.34
C LEU A 51 -6.71 11.03 -13.83
N MET A 52 -7.65 11.49 -13.01
CA MET A 52 -7.58 11.40 -11.55
C MET A 52 -7.45 9.96 -11.07
N LEU A 53 -8.25 9.04 -11.62
CA LEU A 53 -8.14 7.63 -11.30
C LEU A 53 -6.73 7.11 -11.59
N ILE A 54 -6.16 7.38 -12.77
CA ILE A 54 -4.82 6.91 -13.15
C ILE A 54 -3.74 7.52 -12.26
N THR A 55 -3.78 8.83 -12.01
CA THR A 55 -2.75 9.51 -11.22
C THR A 55 -2.77 9.11 -9.75
N ASP A 56 -3.96 9.03 -9.14
CA ASP A 56 -4.10 8.59 -7.75
C ASP A 56 -3.76 7.11 -7.61
N TRP A 57 -4.13 6.30 -8.60
CA TRP A 57 -3.79 4.89 -8.67
C TRP A 57 -2.28 4.63 -8.67
N LEU A 58 -1.57 5.23 -9.64
CA LEU A 58 -0.13 5.05 -9.79
C LEU A 58 0.61 5.53 -8.56
N SER A 59 0.21 6.68 -8.01
CA SER A 59 0.79 7.24 -6.80
C SER A 59 0.58 6.32 -5.59
N TRP A 60 -0.61 5.71 -5.47
CA TRP A 60 -0.91 4.79 -4.38
C TRP A 60 -0.09 3.51 -4.44
N VAL A 61 -0.08 2.84 -5.59
CA VAL A 61 0.68 1.60 -5.77
C VAL A 61 2.16 1.86 -5.55
N ALA A 62 2.69 2.94 -6.13
CA ALA A 62 4.09 3.33 -5.93
C ALA A 62 4.41 3.58 -4.46
N LEU A 63 3.54 4.27 -3.72
CA LEU A 63 3.72 4.52 -2.29
C LEU A 63 3.72 3.23 -1.47
N GLN A 64 2.74 2.34 -1.66
CA GLN A 64 2.66 1.09 -0.89
C GLN A 64 3.83 0.16 -1.17
N VAL A 65 4.21 0.00 -2.45
CA VAL A 65 5.36 -0.81 -2.84
C VAL A 65 6.65 -0.21 -2.26
N SER A 66 6.84 1.11 -2.34
CA SER A 66 8.02 1.78 -1.78
C SER A 66 8.11 1.62 -0.26
N LEU A 67 6.99 1.76 0.46
CA LEU A 67 6.94 1.56 1.91
C LEU A 67 7.34 0.13 2.29
N LEU A 68 6.83 -0.89 1.58
CA LEU A 68 7.17 -2.28 1.83
C LEU A 68 8.63 -2.60 1.52
N ILE A 69 9.20 -1.99 0.48
CA ILE A 69 10.64 -2.12 0.17
C ILE A 69 11.49 -1.49 1.29
N ILE A 70 11.20 -0.24 1.67
CA ILE A 70 11.95 0.46 2.73
C ILE A 70 11.86 -0.32 4.06
N LEU A 71 10.66 -0.82 4.39
CA LEU A 71 10.44 -1.60 5.59
C LEU A 71 11.16 -2.94 5.55
N GLY A 72 11.12 -3.65 4.41
CA GLY A 72 11.87 -4.89 4.21
C GLY A 72 13.37 -4.68 4.35
N LEU A 73 13.92 -3.62 3.76
CA LEU A 73 15.34 -3.25 3.89
C LEU A 73 15.70 -2.91 5.35
N GLY A 74 14.87 -2.14 6.05
CA GLY A 74 15.09 -1.81 7.46
C GLY A 74 15.11 -3.06 8.35
N ILE A 75 14.18 -3.99 8.15
CA ILE A 75 14.14 -5.26 8.88
C ILE A 75 15.36 -6.12 8.54
N LEU A 76 15.78 -6.15 7.27
CA LEU A 76 16.96 -6.91 6.84
C LEU A 76 18.23 -6.41 7.53
N GLU A 77 18.43 -5.10 7.62
CA GLU A 77 19.57 -4.51 8.33
C GLU A 77 19.55 -4.85 9.83
N ILE A 78 18.37 -4.79 10.47
CA ILE A 78 18.22 -5.19 11.88
C ILE A 78 18.52 -6.69 12.08
N ALA A 79 18.07 -7.54 11.15
CA ALA A 79 18.29 -8.99 11.20
C ALA A 79 19.76 -9.37 11.04
N ARG A 80 20.50 -8.66 10.18
CA ARG A 80 21.95 -8.85 9.98
C ARG A 80 22.76 -8.56 11.24
N GLY A 81 22.31 -7.61 12.05
CA GLY A 81 22.92 -7.26 13.33
C GLY A 81 22.53 -8.16 14.51
N ALA A 82 21.69 -9.18 14.30
CA ALA A 82 21.20 -10.03 15.38
C ALA A 82 22.20 -11.14 15.76
N ASN A 83 22.61 -11.17 17.02
CA ASN A 83 23.49 -12.23 17.55
C ASN A 83 22.76 -13.57 17.78
N GLU A 84 21.43 -13.56 17.84
CA GLU A 84 20.63 -14.76 18.08
C GLU A 84 20.03 -15.28 16.76
N PRO A 85 20.31 -16.54 16.35
CA PRO A 85 19.84 -17.09 15.07
C PRO A 85 18.32 -17.08 14.91
N ARG A 86 17.58 -17.24 16.02
CA ARG A 86 16.11 -17.19 16.01
C ARG A 86 15.58 -15.80 15.66
N VAL A 87 16.20 -14.75 16.19
CA VAL A 87 15.82 -13.36 15.91
C VAL A 87 16.16 -12.99 14.46
N ALA A 88 17.31 -13.42 13.97
CA ALA A 88 17.70 -13.25 12.57
C ALA A 88 16.69 -13.94 11.62
N LEU A 89 16.31 -15.18 11.92
CA LEU A 89 15.32 -15.93 11.14
C LEU A 89 13.97 -15.21 11.07
N ILE A 90 13.47 -14.69 12.19
CA ILE A 90 12.23 -13.91 12.24
C ILE A 90 12.34 -12.67 11.34
N GLY A 91 13.45 -11.92 11.42
CA GLY A 91 13.68 -10.76 10.57
C GLY A 91 13.69 -11.11 9.08
N TYR A 92 14.36 -12.22 8.69
CA TYR A 92 14.33 -12.69 7.30
C TYR A 92 12.92 -13.09 6.84
N MET A 93 12.15 -13.78 7.69
CA MET A 93 10.75 -14.11 7.39
C MET A 93 9.90 -12.85 7.17
N CYS A 94 10.05 -11.84 8.03
CA CYS A 94 9.36 -10.56 7.86
C CYS A 94 9.76 -9.85 6.57
N CYS A 95 11.05 -9.84 6.21
CA CYS A 95 11.52 -9.28 4.93
C CYS A 95 10.90 -9.99 3.72
N VAL A 96 10.82 -11.32 3.75
CA VAL A 96 10.16 -12.12 2.70
C VAL A 96 8.67 -11.78 2.62
N MET A 97 7.99 -11.64 3.76
CA MET A 97 6.59 -11.21 3.79
C MET A 97 6.40 -9.81 3.19
N CYS A 98 7.32 -8.86 3.41
CA CYS A 98 7.27 -7.55 2.76
C CYS A 98 7.40 -7.65 1.24
N ALA A 99 8.28 -8.51 0.74
CA ALA A 99 8.44 -8.74 -0.69
C ALA A 99 7.18 -9.34 -1.32
N PHE A 100 6.60 -10.39 -0.71
CA PHE A 100 5.32 -10.95 -1.15
C PHE A 100 4.19 -9.92 -1.06
N GLY A 101 4.17 -9.13 0.00
CA GLY A 101 3.22 -8.03 0.18
C GLY A 101 3.29 -7.04 -0.98
N ALA A 102 4.49 -6.63 -1.41
CA ALA A 102 4.66 -5.68 -2.51
C ALA A 102 4.12 -6.24 -3.84
N VAL A 103 4.40 -7.51 -4.13
CA VAL A 103 3.86 -8.20 -5.30
C VAL A 103 2.34 -8.31 -5.22
N PHE A 104 1.81 -8.73 -4.07
CA PHE A 104 0.37 -8.91 -3.89
C PHE A 104 -0.39 -7.58 -3.98
N TRP A 105 0.16 -6.50 -3.42
CA TRP A 105 -0.42 -5.16 -3.56
C TRP A 105 -0.44 -4.68 -5.02
N THR A 106 0.57 -5.02 -5.80
CA THR A 106 0.61 -4.69 -7.24
C THR A 106 -0.51 -5.44 -7.99
N LEU A 107 -0.72 -6.72 -7.67
CA LEU A 107 -1.77 -7.56 -8.28
C LEU A 107 -3.18 -7.17 -7.85
N LEU A 108 -3.45 -7.19 -6.53
CA LEU A 108 -4.71 -6.74 -5.94
C LEU A 108 -5.05 -5.34 -6.41
N GLY A 109 -4.00 -4.51 -6.47
CA GLY A 109 -4.12 -3.19 -6.99
C GLY A 109 -4.72 -3.20 -8.40
N SER A 110 -4.03 -3.84 -9.34
CA SER A 110 -4.46 -3.88 -10.74
C SER A 110 -5.91 -4.34 -10.92
N VAL A 111 -6.39 -5.27 -10.08
CA VAL A 111 -7.78 -5.70 -10.04
C VAL A 111 -8.74 -4.59 -9.58
N LEU A 112 -8.42 -3.88 -8.49
CA LEU A 112 -9.22 -2.76 -8.01
C LEU A 112 -9.31 -1.63 -9.04
N PHE A 113 -8.20 -1.31 -9.70
CA PHE A 113 -8.18 -0.33 -10.79
C PHE A 113 -9.13 -0.73 -11.92
N ALA A 114 -9.04 -1.99 -12.38
CA ALA A 114 -9.92 -2.51 -13.43
C ALA A 114 -11.42 -2.45 -13.02
N ASN A 115 -11.72 -2.72 -11.76
CA ASN A 115 -13.08 -2.60 -11.23
C ASN A 115 -13.58 -1.14 -11.25
N MET A 116 -12.76 -0.18 -10.78
CA MET A 116 -13.10 1.24 -10.82
C MET A 116 -13.27 1.75 -12.26
N MET A 117 -12.39 1.32 -13.17
CA MET A 117 -12.51 1.58 -14.60
C MET A 117 -13.88 1.11 -15.14
N SER A 118 -14.26 -0.12 -14.81
CA SER A 118 -15.54 -0.71 -15.25
C SER A 118 -16.74 0.10 -14.74
N THR A 119 -16.70 0.53 -13.46
CA THR A 119 -17.76 1.34 -12.87
C THR A 119 -17.90 2.69 -13.56
N ILE A 120 -16.80 3.42 -13.79
CA ILE A 120 -16.83 4.72 -14.49
C ILE A 120 -17.43 4.56 -15.90
N ARG A 121 -17.09 3.48 -16.63
CA ARG A 121 -17.67 3.21 -17.96
C ARG A 121 -19.17 2.97 -17.92
N LYS A 122 -19.67 2.29 -16.88
CA LYS A 122 -21.11 2.04 -16.71
C LYS A 122 -21.86 3.34 -16.42
N THR A 123 -21.34 4.15 -15.50
CA THR A 123 -21.94 5.45 -15.14
C THR A 123 -21.91 6.47 -16.28
N ALA A 124 -20.95 6.38 -17.20
CA ALA A 124 -20.89 7.25 -18.37
C ALA A 124 -21.92 6.91 -19.47
N ARG A 125 -22.62 5.77 -19.36
CA ARG A 125 -23.63 5.31 -20.34
C ARG A 125 -25.07 5.46 -19.86
N SER A 126 -25.28 5.72 -18.57
CA SER A 126 -26.58 6.01 -17.95
C SER A 126 -26.91 7.48 -18.04
#